data_AF-A0ABD3QFD8-F1
#
_entry.id   AF-A0ABD3QFD8-F1
#
_cell.length_a   1.000
_cell.length_b   1.000
_cell.length_c   1.000
_cell.angle_alpha   90.00
_cell.angle_beta   90.00
_cell.angle_gamma   90.00
#
_symmetry.space_group_name_H-M   'P 1'
#
loop_
_entity.id
_entity.type
_entity.pdbx_description
1 polymer ?
#
loop_
_entity_poly.entity_id
_entity_poly.type
_entity_poly.pdbx_seq_one_letter_code
_entity_poly.pdbx_strand_id
1 'polypeptide(L)'
;MAFTATHPSRHTTTALFSESQHPSRKTFINTVTVASLLPLLTSQPAKADDNTALITDLTTSLDKISAIPSLLQQSEWDKVRTILKTPPVNSLWNLGDSTNPLVKLAKSTGDMDLMELKDELSISLQMTDQYSYDNVFIYYQPGNGKVKVKEPLEMVNKAIGELKEAIDVVSR
;
A
#
# COMPACT_ATOMS: atom_id res chain seq x y z
N MET A 1 -25.79 31.84 57.62
CA MET A 1 -26.72 31.03 56.80
C MET A 1 -26.07 29.68 56.58
N ALA A 2 -26.61 28.65 57.22
CA ALA A 2 -26.16 27.28 57.12
C ALA A 2 -26.94 26.56 56.02
N PHE A 3 -26.29 25.63 55.29
CA PHE A 3 -26.90 24.36 54.92
C PHE A 3 -25.79 23.32 54.69
N THR A 4 -26.01 22.19 55.36
CA THR A 4 -25.20 20.98 55.46
C THR A 4 -25.95 19.86 54.73
N ALA A 5 -25.24 18.95 54.05
CA ALA A 5 -25.59 17.52 53.86
C ALA A 5 -24.54 16.91 52.90
N THR A 6 -23.65 16.00 53.29
CA THR A 6 -23.82 14.61 53.76
C THR A 6 -24.24 13.62 52.66
N HIS A 7 -23.33 12.68 52.38
CA HIS A 7 -23.39 11.43 51.59
C HIS A 7 -24.63 10.55 51.87
N PRO A 8 -25.02 9.53 51.04
CA PRO A 8 -24.19 8.32 50.86
C PRO A 8 -24.33 7.50 49.54
N SER A 9 -23.43 6.52 49.46
CA SER A 9 -23.31 5.36 48.57
C SER A 9 -24.50 4.38 48.59
N ARG A 10 -24.75 3.63 47.49
CA ARG A 10 -24.84 2.14 47.44
C ARG A 10 -25.46 1.55 46.15
N HIS A 11 -24.70 0.61 45.56
CA HIS A 11 -25.09 -0.77 45.18
C HIS A 11 -26.13 -1.11 44.08
N THR A 12 -25.63 -1.87 43.08
CA THR A 12 -25.94 -3.31 42.87
C THR A 12 -26.96 -3.73 41.78
N THR A 13 -26.48 -4.66 40.95
CA THR A 13 -27.15 -5.80 40.27
C THR A 13 -27.88 -5.62 38.93
N THR A 14 -27.21 -6.15 37.89
CA THR A 14 -27.62 -7.23 36.98
C THR A 14 -29.09 -7.43 36.60
N ALA A 15 -29.37 -7.29 35.30
CA ALA A 15 -30.27 -8.16 34.50
C ALA A 15 -29.71 -8.09 33.06
N LEU A 16 -29.10 -9.12 32.46
CA LEU A 16 -29.63 -10.40 31.95
C LEU A 16 -30.87 -10.29 31.06
N PHE A 17 -30.71 -10.86 29.85
CA PHE A 17 -31.67 -11.10 28.75
C PHE A 17 -32.02 -9.86 27.90
N SER A 18 -32.09 -9.91 26.58
CA SER A 18 -32.37 -11.04 25.70
C SER A 18 -31.74 -10.79 24.32
N GLU A 19 -30.97 -11.77 23.86
CA GLU A 19 -30.58 -11.94 22.46
C GLU A 19 -31.86 -12.22 21.65
N SER A 20 -32.20 -11.35 20.70
CA SER A 20 -33.28 -11.59 19.76
C SER A 20 -32.70 -12.17 18.47
N GLN A 21 -32.44 -13.47 18.49
CA GLN A 21 -32.38 -14.28 17.28
C GLN A 21 -33.80 -14.50 16.75
N HIS A 22 -34.01 -14.29 15.45
CA HIS A 22 -34.87 -15.09 14.56
C HIS A 22 -35.01 -14.39 13.19
N PRO A 23 -35.35 -15.10 12.08
CA PRO A 23 -35.43 -16.55 11.89
C PRO A 23 -34.68 -17.05 10.63
N SER A 24 -34.21 -18.30 10.69
CA SER A 24 -33.99 -19.13 9.50
C SER A 24 -35.24 -19.17 8.63
N ARG A 25 -35.09 -18.98 7.31
CA ARG A 25 -36.05 -19.47 6.32
C ARG A 25 -35.40 -19.69 4.96
N LYS A 26 -35.36 -20.98 4.58
CA LYS A 26 -35.33 -21.55 3.23
C LYS A 26 -33.96 -21.90 2.64
N THR A 27 -33.47 -23.03 3.11
CA THR A 27 -32.87 -24.11 2.32
C THR A 27 -33.51 -24.25 0.94
N PHE A 28 -32.72 -24.14 -0.13
CA PHE A 28 -33.04 -24.69 -1.44
C PHE A 28 -31.95 -25.71 -1.79
N ILE A 29 -32.32 -26.99 -1.68
CA ILE A 29 -31.63 -28.10 -2.34
C ILE A 29 -32.22 -28.21 -3.74
N ASN A 30 -31.36 -28.34 -4.75
CA ASN A 30 -31.54 -28.97 -6.07
C ASN A 30 -30.33 -28.54 -6.93
N THR A 31 -29.55 -29.37 -7.61
CA THR A 31 -29.65 -30.76 -8.05
C THR A 31 -28.23 -31.18 -8.44
N VAL A 32 -27.83 -32.42 -8.14
CA VAL A 32 -26.57 -33.03 -8.62
C VAL A 32 -26.76 -33.47 -10.08
N THR A 33 -25.96 -32.91 -10.99
CA THR A 33 -25.71 -33.50 -12.31
C THR A 33 -24.26 -33.92 -12.41
N VAL A 34 -24.04 -35.23 -12.43
CA VAL A 34 -22.79 -35.87 -12.84
C VAL A 34 -22.67 -35.71 -14.36
N ALA A 35 -21.62 -35.04 -14.84
CA ALA A 35 -21.25 -35.01 -16.25
C ALA A 35 -19.72 -35.07 -16.40
N SER A 36 -19.27 -36.27 -16.78
CA SER A 36 -18.16 -36.63 -17.66
C SER A 36 -16.85 -35.81 -17.68
N LEU A 37 -15.76 -36.52 -17.37
CA LEU A 37 -14.36 -36.20 -17.62
C LEU A 37 -14.04 -36.00 -19.12
N LEU A 38 -13.43 -34.85 -19.46
CA LEU A 38 -12.47 -34.72 -20.57
C LEU A 38 -11.34 -33.77 -20.14
N PRO A 39 -10.06 -34.14 -20.32
CA PRO A 39 -8.94 -33.27 -20.00
C PRO A 39 -8.77 -32.28 -21.16
N LEU A 40 -9.30 -31.07 -21.00
CA LEU A 40 -8.87 -29.96 -21.83
C LEU A 40 -7.52 -29.50 -21.30
N LEU A 41 -6.43 -30.01 -21.89
CA LEU A 41 -5.16 -29.29 -21.92
C LEU A 41 -5.41 -28.00 -22.68
N THR A 42 -5.80 -26.95 -21.95
CA THR A 42 -5.62 -25.59 -22.45
C THR A 42 -4.14 -25.27 -22.30
N SER A 43 -3.40 -25.36 -23.40
CA SER A 43 -2.17 -24.60 -23.57
C SER A 43 -2.51 -23.13 -23.23
N GLN A 44 -1.92 -22.59 -22.16
CA GLN A 44 -1.91 -21.16 -21.90
C GLN A 44 -0.65 -20.55 -22.53
N PRO A 45 -0.70 -19.98 -23.75
CA PRO A 45 0.21 -18.93 -24.13
C PRO A 45 -0.51 -17.61 -23.90
N ALA A 46 -0.44 -17.05 -22.68
CA ALA A 46 -0.99 -15.73 -22.38
C ALA A 46 -0.20 -14.97 -21.28
N LYS A 47 1.08 -15.32 -21.06
CA LYS A 47 1.90 -14.70 -20.00
C LYS A 47 2.80 -13.55 -20.48
N ALA A 48 3.05 -13.44 -21.79
CA ALA A 48 3.99 -12.45 -22.31
C ALA A 48 3.40 -11.02 -22.32
N ASP A 49 2.12 -10.87 -22.70
CA ASP A 49 1.47 -9.57 -22.87
C ASP A 49 1.29 -8.83 -21.52
N ASP A 50 0.99 -9.57 -20.45
CA ASP A 50 0.84 -9.02 -19.10
C ASP A 50 2.18 -8.53 -18.54
N ASN A 51 3.27 -9.27 -18.76
CA ASN A 51 4.60 -8.87 -18.30
C ASN A 51 5.08 -7.56 -18.96
N THR A 52 4.81 -7.36 -20.25
CA THR A 52 5.16 -6.10 -20.94
C THR A 52 4.41 -4.90 -20.35
N ALA A 53 3.13 -5.06 -19.98
CA ALA A 53 2.37 -4.01 -19.31
C ALA A 53 2.94 -3.70 -17.92
N LEU A 54 3.33 -4.72 -17.15
CA LEU A 54 3.94 -4.54 -15.83
C LEU A 54 5.30 -3.82 -15.92
N ILE A 55 6.14 -4.16 -16.91
CA ILE A 55 7.41 -3.47 -17.15
C ILE A 55 7.17 -2.00 -17.57
N THR A 56 6.12 -1.74 -18.35
CA THR A 56 5.71 -0.38 -18.72
C THR A 56 5.28 0.42 -17.49
N ASP A 57 4.55 -0.19 -16.56
CA ASP A 57 4.16 0.44 -15.30
C ASP A 57 5.38 0.76 -14.41
N LEU A 58 6.36 -0.14 -14.34
CA LEU A 58 7.63 0.11 -13.62
C LEU A 58 8.41 1.27 -14.24
N THR A 59 8.55 1.28 -15.57
CA THR A 59 9.27 2.34 -16.30
C THR A 59 8.56 3.68 -16.14
N THR A 60 7.23 3.71 -16.23
CA THR A 60 6.44 4.93 -15.99
C THR A 60 6.56 5.39 -14.54
N SER A 61 6.63 4.46 -13.58
CA SER A 61 6.88 4.79 -12.18
C SER A 61 8.25 5.43 -11.99
N LEU A 62 9.28 4.89 -12.66
CA LEU A 62 10.65 5.42 -12.65
C LEU A 62 10.70 6.86 -13.17
N ASP A 63 10.04 7.13 -14.29
CA ASP A 63 9.98 8.47 -14.88
C ASP A 63 9.34 9.47 -13.90
N LYS A 64 8.24 9.07 -13.24
CA LYS A 64 7.56 9.92 -12.26
C LYS A 64 8.41 10.18 -11.02
N ILE A 65 9.03 9.15 -10.42
CA ILE A 65 9.85 9.33 -9.21
C ILE A 65 11.14 10.11 -9.50
N SER A 66 11.65 10.07 -10.74
CA SER A 66 12.85 10.80 -11.14
C SER A 66 12.66 12.33 -11.09
N ALA A 67 11.42 12.82 -11.10
CA ALA A 67 11.12 14.25 -10.92
C ALA A 67 11.16 14.70 -9.44
N ILE A 68 11.01 13.78 -8.49
CA ILE A 68 10.88 14.08 -7.05
C ILE A 68 12.11 14.81 -6.47
N PRO A 69 13.37 14.44 -6.77
CA PRO A 69 14.54 15.14 -6.23
C PRO A 69 14.51 16.65 -6.44
N SER A 70 14.07 17.10 -7.61
CA SER A 70 13.96 18.53 -7.93
C SER A 70 12.84 19.20 -7.12
N LEU A 71 11.70 18.53 -6.96
CA LEU A 71 10.57 19.02 -6.17
C LEU A 71 10.91 19.12 -4.68
N LEU A 72 11.67 18.18 -4.13
CA LEU A 72 12.15 18.22 -2.75
C LEU A 72 13.04 19.44 -2.50
N GLN A 73 13.93 19.77 -3.45
CA GLN A 73 14.78 20.96 -3.35
C GLN A 73 13.96 22.26 -3.40
N GLN A 74 12.84 22.25 -4.13
CA GLN A 74 11.92 23.38 -4.24
C GLN A 74 10.91 23.46 -3.08
N SER A 75 11.00 22.56 -2.09
CA SER A 75 10.05 22.46 -0.98
C SER A 75 8.59 22.21 -1.39
N GLU A 76 8.40 21.53 -2.52
CA GLU A 76 7.09 21.24 -3.12
C GLU A 76 6.52 19.93 -2.56
N TRP A 77 6.35 19.86 -1.23
CA TRP A 77 6.03 18.64 -0.48
C TRP A 77 4.74 17.97 -0.98
N ASP A 78 3.69 18.74 -1.22
CA ASP A 78 2.40 18.20 -1.67
C ASP A 78 2.49 17.59 -3.08
N LYS A 79 3.31 18.17 -3.98
CA LYS A 79 3.54 17.61 -5.31
C LYS A 79 4.29 16.28 -5.21
N VAL A 80 5.29 16.19 -4.34
CA VAL A 80 6.01 14.93 -4.07
C VAL A 80 5.04 13.85 -3.60
N ARG A 81 4.22 14.14 -2.59
CA ARG A 81 3.23 13.19 -2.07
C ARG A 81 2.17 12.83 -3.10
N THR A 82 1.75 13.77 -3.93
CA THR A 82 0.84 13.51 -5.05
C THR A 82 1.42 12.47 -6.00
N ILE A 83 2.70 12.60 -6.37
CA ILE A 83 3.39 11.59 -7.20
C ILE A 83 3.40 10.23 -6.51
N LEU A 84 3.79 10.17 -5.24
CA LEU A 84 3.93 8.91 -4.49
C LEU A 84 2.59 8.19 -4.25
N LYS A 85 1.49 8.93 -4.10
CA LYS A 85 0.15 8.41 -3.79
C LYS A 85 -0.73 8.17 -5.01
N THR A 86 -0.29 8.56 -6.20
CA THR A 86 -1.03 8.38 -7.46
C THR A 86 -0.45 7.22 -8.28
N PRO A 87 -1.29 6.46 -9.02
CA PRO A 87 -0.79 5.43 -9.94
C PRO A 87 0.17 5.99 -11.00
N PRO A 88 1.17 5.20 -11.45
CA PRO A 88 1.45 3.82 -11.03
C PRO A 88 2.28 3.69 -9.74
N VAL A 89 2.87 4.77 -9.22
CA VAL A 89 3.84 4.73 -8.11
C VAL A 89 3.22 4.19 -6.82
N ASN A 90 1.96 4.52 -6.54
CA ASN A 90 1.29 4.05 -5.33
C ASN A 90 1.10 2.52 -5.27
N SER A 91 1.03 1.85 -6.43
CA SER A 91 0.94 0.39 -6.50
C SER A 91 2.20 -0.30 -6.00
N LEU A 92 3.34 0.39 -6.00
CA LEU A 92 4.63 -0.15 -5.56
C LEU A 92 4.74 -0.30 -4.04
N TRP A 93 3.92 0.42 -3.26
CA TRP A 93 4.10 0.46 -1.81
C TRP A 93 2.81 0.65 -0.98
N ASN A 94 1.77 1.29 -1.53
CA ASN A 94 0.60 1.74 -0.77
C ASN A 94 -0.66 0.88 -1.00
N LEU A 95 -0.78 0.20 -2.14
CA LEU A 95 -1.98 -0.56 -2.51
C LEU A 95 -1.91 -2.06 -2.21
N GLY A 96 -0.76 -2.53 -1.68
CA GLY A 96 -0.53 -3.92 -1.30
C GLY A 96 -0.11 -4.84 -2.45
N ASP A 97 0.17 -6.09 -2.10
CA ASP A 97 0.86 -7.05 -2.97
C ASP A 97 0.07 -7.48 -4.21
N SER A 98 -1.26 -7.44 -4.14
CA SER A 98 -2.13 -7.87 -5.26
C SER A 98 -2.05 -6.95 -6.48
N THR A 99 -1.74 -5.66 -6.26
CA THR A 99 -1.61 -4.64 -7.31
C THR A 99 -0.17 -4.37 -7.68
N ASN A 100 0.79 -4.84 -6.88
CA ASN A 100 2.20 -4.51 -7.05
C ASN A 100 2.79 -5.23 -8.29
N PRO A 101 3.32 -4.48 -9.28
CA PRO A 101 3.87 -5.07 -10.49
C PRO A 101 5.06 -5.99 -10.24
N LEU A 102 5.92 -5.71 -9.24
CA LEU A 102 7.06 -6.57 -8.90
C LEU A 102 6.60 -7.92 -8.34
N VAL A 103 5.56 -7.95 -7.51
CA VAL A 103 4.99 -9.22 -6.99
C VAL A 103 4.39 -10.04 -8.13
N LYS A 104 3.71 -9.39 -9.08
CA LYS A 104 3.13 -10.06 -10.25
C LYS A 104 4.23 -10.62 -11.15
N LEU A 105 5.29 -9.85 -11.39
CA LEU A 105 6.46 -10.29 -12.15
C LEU A 105 7.19 -11.44 -11.45
N ALA A 106 7.47 -11.34 -10.15
CA ALA A 106 8.08 -12.43 -9.37
C ALA A 106 7.32 -13.75 -9.48
N LYS A 107 5.98 -13.70 -9.38
CA LYS A 107 5.13 -14.88 -9.56
C LYS A 107 5.10 -15.38 -11.00
N SER A 108 5.27 -14.49 -11.98
CA SER A 108 5.19 -14.85 -13.39
C SER A 108 6.51 -15.46 -13.91
N THR A 109 7.65 -14.92 -13.47
CA THR A 109 9.02 -15.34 -13.84
C THR A 109 9.57 -16.42 -12.91
N GLY A 110 9.08 -16.51 -11.68
CA GLY A 110 9.64 -17.36 -10.62
C GLY A 110 10.89 -16.77 -9.96
N ASP A 111 11.19 -15.49 -10.22
CA ASP A 111 12.34 -14.79 -9.67
C ASP A 111 12.00 -14.21 -8.29
N MET A 112 12.65 -14.75 -7.26
CA MET A 112 12.43 -14.35 -5.87
C MET A 112 13.19 -13.08 -5.51
N ASP A 113 14.22 -12.69 -6.26
CA ASP A 113 15.01 -11.47 -6.01
C ASP A 113 14.11 -10.23 -6.20
N LEU A 114 13.10 -10.32 -7.08
CA LEU A 114 12.08 -9.30 -7.27
C LEU A 114 11.19 -9.07 -6.02
N MET A 115 11.02 -10.08 -5.17
CA MET A 115 10.28 -9.92 -3.91
C MET A 115 11.09 -9.14 -2.88
N GLU A 116 12.39 -9.38 -2.82
CA GLU A 116 13.32 -8.64 -1.95
C GLU A 116 13.40 -7.17 -2.39
N LEU A 117 13.63 -6.93 -3.68
CA LEU A 117 13.62 -5.58 -4.27
C LEU A 117 12.29 -4.85 -4.03
N LYS A 118 11.17 -5.56 -4.08
CA LYS A 118 9.85 -4.98 -3.80
C LYS A 118 9.74 -4.48 -2.35
N ASP A 119 10.22 -5.24 -1.37
CA ASP A 119 10.12 -4.83 0.03
C ASP A 119 11.07 -3.65 0.32
N GLU A 120 12.29 -3.66 -0.23
CA GLU A 120 13.23 -2.54 -0.11
C GLU A 120 12.70 -1.26 -0.77
N LEU A 121 12.21 -1.36 -2.01
CA LEU A 121 11.60 -0.25 -2.75
C LEU A 121 10.40 0.34 -2.01
N SER A 122 9.55 -0.54 -1.47
CA SER A 122 8.37 -0.11 -0.70
C SER A 122 8.76 0.70 0.52
N ILE A 123 9.79 0.26 1.27
CA ILE A 123 10.32 1.01 2.42
C ILE A 123 10.87 2.36 1.97
N SER A 124 11.67 2.40 0.90
CA SER A 124 12.26 3.64 0.40
C SER A 124 11.21 4.69 0.00
N LEU A 125 10.15 4.25 -0.69
CA LEU A 125 9.03 5.12 -1.07
C LEU A 125 8.20 5.57 0.14
N GLN A 126 7.94 4.68 1.10
CA GLN A 126 7.23 5.00 2.34
C GLN A 126 7.97 6.07 3.16
N MET A 127 9.28 5.91 3.34
CA MET A 127 10.09 6.87 4.08
C MET A 127 10.18 8.21 3.35
N THR A 128 10.21 8.20 2.01
CA THR A 128 10.13 9.44 1.22
C THR A 128 8.81 10.19 1.48
N ASP A 129 7.66 9.49 1.50
CA ASP A 129 6.36 10.09 1.83
C ASP A 129 6.35 10.61 3.27
N GLN A 130 6.84 9.82 4.23
CA GLN A 130 6.85 10.20 5.64
C GLN A 130 7.65 11.48 5.88
N TYR A 131 8.89 11.55 5.38
CA TYR A 131 9.72 12.73 5.55
C TYR A 131 9.18 13.96 4.79
N SER A 132 8.58 13.75 3.63
CA SER A 132 7.92 14.83 2.88
C SER A 132 6.70 15.35 3.66
N TYR A 133 5.92 14.45 4.25
CA TYR A 133 4.76 14.79 5.09
C TYR A 133 5.18 15.56 6.35
N ASP A 134 6.23 15.11 7.04
CA ASP A 134 6.73 15.80 8.23
C ASP A 134 7.10 17.26 7.93
N ASN A 135 7.72 17.52 6.77
CA ASN A 135 8.06 18.88 6.34
C ASN A 135 6.84 19.79 6.10
N VAL A 136 5.67 19.24 5.75
CA VAL A 136 4.43 20.03 5.61
C VAL A 136 4.04 20.69 6.93
N PHE A 137 4.25 20.01 8.08
CA PHE A 137 3.81 20.50 9.38
C PHE A 137 4.75 21.49 10.05
N ILE A 138 6.01 21.55 9.61
CA ILE A 138 7.04 22.41 10.22
C ILE A 138 6.61 23.87 10.23
N TYR A 139 5.87 24.32 9.21
CA TYR A 139 5.39 25.70 9.10
C TYR A 139 4.27 26.08 10.08
N TYR A 140 3.67 25.09 10.76
CA TYR A 140 2.55 25.27 11.66
C TYR A 140 2.90 25.02 13.14
N GLN A 141 4.11 24.56 13.43
CA GLN A 141 4.55 24.26 14.79
C GLN A 141 5.17 25.51 15.46
N PRO A 142 4.90 25.74 16.76
CA PRO A 142 5.58 26.81 17.49
C PRO A 142 7.07 26.49 17.65
N GLY A 143 7.95 27.40 17.23
CA GLY A 143 9.40 27.27 17.35
C GLY A 143 10.14 27.37 16.02
N ASN A 144 11.46 27.16 16.06
CA ASN A 144 12.33 27.28 14.88
C ASN A 144 12.55 25.91 14.22
N GLY A 145 11.46 25.28 13.77
CA GLY A 145 11.50 24.00 13.09
C GLY A 145 12.38 24.06 11.83
N LYS A 146 13.24 23.05 11.63
CA LYS A 146 14.17 22.99 10.50
C LYS A 146 13.63 22.04 9.44
N VAL A 147 13.42 22.57 8.23
CA VAL A 147 13.08 21.77 7.04
C VAL A 147 14.18 20.73 6.80
N LYS A 148 13.76 19.47 6.64
CA LYS A 148 14.64 18.31 6.43
C LYS A 148 14.56 17.85 4.99
N VAL A 149 15.47 18.35 4.14
CA VAL A 149 15.51 17.99 2.71
C VAL A 149 16.37 16.77 2.45
N LYS A 150 17.39 16.53 3.28
CA LYS A 150 18.41 15.51 3.05
C LYS A 150 17.82 14.09 3.11
N GLU A 151 17.06 13.80 4.15
CA GLU A 151 16.47 12.49 4.42
C GLU A 151 15.51 12.03 3.32
N PRO A 152 14.51 12.83 2.87
CA PRO A 152 13.66 12.41 1.75
C PRO A 152 14.44 12.30 0.44
N LEU A 153 15.50 13.11 0.25
CA LEU A 153 16.36 13.05 -0.94
C LEU A 153 17.17 11.74 -0.99
N GLU A 154 17.72 11.31 0.14
CA GLU A 154 18.43 10.04 0.24
C GLU A 154 17.51 8.85 -0.05
N MET A 155 16.31 8.84 0.55
CA MET A 155 15.35 7.76 0.36
C MET A 155 14.82 7.69 -1.08
N VAL A 156 14.55 8.83 -1.73
CA VAL A 156 14.06 8.79 -3.11
C VAL A 156 15.15 8.37 -4.10
N ASN A 157 16.41 8.76 -3.87
CA ASN A 157 17.52 8.30 -4.70
C ASN A 157 17.75 6.79 -4.54
N LYS A 158 17.58 6.27 -3.32
CA LYS A 158 17.59 4.82 -3.05
C LYS A 158 16.47 4.11 -3.82
N ALA A 159 15.23 4.62 -3.74
CA ALA A 159 14.08 4.08 -4.49
C ALA A 159 14.30 4.10 -6.01
N ILE A 160 14.93 5.15 -6.55
CA ILE A 160 15.30 5.24 -7.97
C ILE A 160 16.30 4.15 -8.34
N GLY A 161 17.29 3.87 -7.48
CA GLY A 161 18.26 2.79 -7.68
C GLY A 161 17.60 1.41 -7.69
N GLU A 162 16.82 1.12 -6.64
CA GLU A 162 16.10 -0.16 -6.47
C GLU A 162 15.14 -0.43 -7.63
N LEU A 163 14.41 0.59 -8.10
CA LEU A 163 13.49 0.43 -9.23
C LEU A 163 14.23 0.21 -10.56
N LYS A 164 15.38 0.86 -10.76
CA LYS A 164 16.23 0.60 -11.94
C LYS A 164 16.77 -0.83 -11.94
N GLU A 165 17.23 -1.29 -10.79
CA GLU A 165 17.69 -2.67 -10.62
C GLU A 165 16.58 -3.68 -10.91
N ALA A 166 15.38 -3.45 -10.37
CA ALA A 166 14.24 -4.30 -10.64
C ALA A 166 13.86 -4.35 -12.13
N ILE A 167 13.93 -3.21 -12.84
CA ILE A 167 13.71 -3.16 -14.30
C ILE A 167 14.81 -3.92 -15.05
N ASP A 168 16.06 -3.82 -14.63
CA ASP A 168 17.17 -4.56 -15.24
C ASP A 168 17.00 -6.06 -15.06
N VAL A 169 16.66 -6.54 -13.85
CA VAL A 169 16.42 -7.97 -13.57
C VAL A 169 15.36 -8.57 -14.50
N VAL A 170 14.24 -7.86 -14.72
CA VAL A 170 13.15 -8.36 -15.58
C VAL A 170 13.38 -8.17 -17.08
N SER A 171 14.38 -7.38 -17.47
CA SER A 171 14.71 -7.11 -18.88
C SER A 171 15.87 -7.95 -19.41
N ARG A 172 16.49 -8.78 -18.55
CA ARG A 172 17.54 -9.74 -18.92
C ARG A 172 16.95 -10.97 -19.63
#